data_AF-A0A2V8HM63-F1
#
_entry.id   AF-A0A2V8HM63-F1
#
_cell.length_a   1.000
_cell.length_b   1.000
_cell.length_c   1.000
_cell.angle_alpha   90.00
_cell.angle_beta   90.00
_cell.angle_gamma   90.00
#
_symmetry.space_group_name_H-M   'P 1'
#
loop_
_entity.id
_entity.type
_entity.pdbx_description
1 polymer ?
#
loop_
_entity_poly.entity_id
_entity_poly.type
_entity_poly.pdbx_seq_one_letter_code
_entity_poly.pdbx_strand_id
1 'polypeptide(L)' 'ATLVTGGKLVDAVHTGDNWRGKGIEGGKAQKMSKGDFMLVPAGVPHWFTDINGQITEFSLHLPAK' A
#
# COMPACT_ATOMS: atom_id res chain seq x y z
N ALA A 1 -5.70 9.08 7.06
CA ALA A 1 -5.79 7.66 6.66
C ALA A 1 -4.61 6.90 7.25
N THR A 2 -4.70 5.57 7.33
CA THR A 2 -3.60 4.73 7.82
C THR A 2 -3.02 3.94 6.66
N LEU A 3 -1.76 4.16 6.35
CA LEU A 3 -1.02 3.35 5.38
C LEU A 3 -0.50 2.09 6.07
N VAL A 4 -0.75 0.94 5.45
CA VAL A 4 -0.16 -0.35 5.82
C VAL A 4 0.85 -0.73 4.75
N THR A 5 2.07 -1.10 5.16
CA THR A 5 3.14 -1.57 4.25
C THR A 5 3.81 -2.84 4.77
N GLY A 6 4.31 -3.68 3.87
CA GLY A 6 4.98 -4.93 4.23
C GLY A 6 4.00 -6.06 4.49
N GLY A 7 4.44 -7.06 5.25
CA GLY A 7 3.60 -8.22 5.58
C GLY A 7 3.32 -9.12 4.37
N LYS A 8 2.21 -9.86 4.47
CA LYS A 8 1.76 -10.82 3.45
C LYS A 8 0.34 -10.52 3.00
N LEU A 9 0.09 -10.58 1.69
CA LEU A 9 -1.26 -10.51 1.15
C LEU A 9 -2.09 -11.72 1.60
N VAL A 10 -3.29 -11.44 2.12
CA VAL A 10 -4.29 -12.47 2.45
C VAL A 10 -5.09 -12.81 1.19
N ASP A 11 -5.25 -14.12 0.92
CA ASP A 11 -5.91 -14.65 -0.27
C ASP A 11 -5.37 -14.04 -1.58
N ALA A 12 -4.03 -14.02 -1.70
CA ALA A 12 -3.37 -13.37 -2.82
C ALA A 12 -3.77 -14.00 -4.16
N VAL A 13 -4.25 -13.16 -5.08
CA VAL A 13 -4.56 -13.52 -6.46
C VAL A 13 -3.76 -12.63 -7.40
N HIS A 14 -3.23 -13.22 -8.47
CA HIS A 14 -2.53 -12.48 -9.51
C HIS A 14 -3.55 -11.96 -10.52
N THR A 15 -3.68 -10.64 -10.64
CA THR A 15 -4.68 -10.00 -11.51
C THR A 15 -4.05 -8.84 -12.30
N GLY A 16 -3.94 -9.00 -13.62
CA GLY A 16 -3.21 -8.06 -14.46
C GLY A 16 -1.74 -7.99 -14.06
N ASP A 17 -1.20 -6.77 -13.95
CA ASP A 17 0.21 -6.54 -13.62
C ASP A 17 0.53 -6.59 -12.12
N ASN A 18 -0.48 -6.79 -11.26
CA ASN A 18 -0.32 -6.72 -9.81
C ASN A 18 -0.92 -7.94 -9.09
N TRP A 19 -0.27 -8.32 -7.99
CA TRP A 19 -0.90 -9.16 -6.97
C TRP A 19 -1.89 -8.32 -6.17
N ARG A 20 -3.08 -8.88 -5.91
CA ARG A 20 -4.10 -8.30 -5.04
C ARG A 20 -4.48 -9.30 -3.97
N GLY A 21 -4.94 -8.80 -2.83
CA GLY A 21 -5.44 -9.63 -1.73
C GLY A 21 -6.59 -8.93 -1.02
N LYS A 22 -7.26 -9.64 -0.11
CA LYS A 22 -8.34 -9.07 0.71
C LYS A 22 -7.82 -8.21 1.87
N GLY A 23 -6.54 -8.31 2.17
CA GLY A 23 -5.88 -7.56 3.23
C GLY A 23 -4.39 -7.87 3.30
N ILE A 24 -3.73 -7.30 4.31
CA ILE A 24 -2.31 -7.50 4.62
C ILE A 24 -2.21 -8.00 6.07
N GLU A 25 -1.61 -9.16 6.26
CA GLU A 25 -1.27 -9.71 7.58
C GLU A 25 0.17 -9.34 7.96
N GLY A 26 0.39 -8.89 9.19
CA GLY A 26 1.72 -8.54 9.70
C GLY A 26 2.32 -7.27 9.09
N GLY A 27 1.52 -6.45 8.42
CA GLY A 27 1.96 -5.17 7.86
C GLY A 27 2.19 -4.10 8.94
N LYS A 28 3.08 -3.16 8.66
CA LYS A 28 3.33 -2.00 9.52
C LYS A 28 2.33 -0.89 9.21
N ALA A 29 1.55 -0.50 10.21
CA ALA A 29 0.60 0.61 10.12
C ALA A 29 1.27 1.95 10.48
N GLN A 30 1.03 2.98 9.65
CA GLN A 30 1.49 4.34 9.89
C GLN A 30 0.39 5.34 9.51
N LYS A 31 0.10 6.30 10.39
CA LYS A 31 -0.83 7.38 10.07
C LYS A 31 -0.21 8.32 9.05
N MET A 32 -0.98 8.68 8.03
CA MET A 32 -0.60 9.61 6.98
C MET A 32 -1.44 10.88 7.05
N SER A 33 -0.76 12.02 6.92
CA SER A 33 -1.31 13.37 6.87
C SER A 33 -1.08 14.01 5.49
N LYS A 34 -1.78 15.12 5.23
CA LYS A 34 -1.59 15.89 4.00
C LYS A 34 -0.13 16.38 3.91
N GLY A 35 0.53 16.06 2.79
CA GLY A 35 1.91 16.45 2.53
C GLY A 35 2.96 15.40 2.92
N ASP A 36 2.56 14.31 3.58
CA ASP A 36 3.47 13.21 3.86
C ASP A 36 3.82 12.44 2.59
N PHE A 37 5.07 12.00 2.50
CA PHE A 37 5.58 11.15 1.43
C PHE A 37 6.01 9.80 1.98
N MET A 38 5.94 8.77 1.13
CA MET A 38 6.42 7.45 1.44
C MET A 38 7.13 6.82 0.24
N LEU A 39 7.98 5.83 0.50
CA LEU A 39 8.56 4.97 -0.53
C LEU A 39 8.10 3.53 -0.28
N VAL A 40 7.48 2.92 -1.29
CA VAL A 40 7.18 1.48 -1.30
C VAL A 40 8.27 0.77 -2.10
N PRO A 41 9.08 -0.12 -1.49
CA PRO A 41 10.00 -0.95 -2.26
C PRO A 41 9.27 -1.92 -3.20
N ALA A 42 9.91 -2.31 -4.30
CA ALA A 42 9.32 -3.26 -5.25
C ALA A 42 8.91 -4.58 -4.56
N GLY A 43 7.75 -5.11 -4.93
CA GLY A 43 7.21 -6.36 -4.36
C GLY A 43 6.64 -6.25 -2.95
N VAL A 44 6.60 -5.05 -2.37
CA VAL A 44 6.05 -4.83 -1.01
C VAL A 44 4.54 -4.57 -1.07
N PRO A 45 3.71 -5.40 -0.40
CA PRO A 45 2.29 -5.12 -0.25
C PRO A 45 2.06 -3.78 0.45
N HIS A 46 1.11 -2.99 -0.04
CA HIS A 46 0.72 -1.74 0.57
C HIS A 46 -0.75 -1.43 0.32
N TRP A 47 -1.39 -0.76 1.27
CA TRP A 47 -2.81 -0.40 1.20
C TRP A 47 -3.15 0.73 2.18
N PHE A 48 -4.11 1.59 1.83
CA PHE A 48 -4.68 2.58 2.74
C PHE A 48 -5.93 2.03 3.46
N THR A 49 -5.86 1.98 4.78
CA THR A 49 -6.96 1.66 5.71
C THR A 49 -7.45 2.91 6.43
N ASP A 50 -8.55 2.77 7.20
CA ASP A 50 -9.10 3.83 8.05
C ASP A 50 -9.26 5.17 7.33
N ILE A 51 -9.86 5.12 6.14
CA ILE A 51 -10.06 6.28 5.30
C ILE A 51 -11.28 7.05 5.82
N ASN A 52 -11.03 8.14 6.53
CA ASN A 52 -12.07 9.09 6.92
C ASN A 52 -12.13 10.24 5.92
N GLY A 53 -13.13 10.22 5.03
CA GLY A 53 -13.27 11.18 3.93
C GLY A 53 -12.60 10.69 2.65
N GLN A 54 -11.85 11.57 1.97
CA GLN A 54 -11.21 11.28 0.69
C GLN A 54 -9.69 11.45 0.80
N ILE A 55 -8.96 10.54 0.16
CA ILE A 55 -7.52 10.68 -0.08
C ILE A 55 -7.35 11.02 -1.56
N THR A 56 -6.52 12.02 -1.83
CA THR A 56 -5.96 12.25 -3.16
C THR A 56 -4.47 11.97 -3.05
N GLU A 57 -4.01 10.94 -3.74
CA GLU A 57 -2.60 10.58 -3.81
C GLU A 57 -2.02 10.85 -5.19
N PHE A 58 -0.70 11.03 -5.23
CA PHE A 58 0.10 10.98 -6.44
C PHE A 58 1.10 9.84 -6.27
N SER A 59 1.10 8.89 -7.20
CA SER A 59 2.04 7.77 -7.21
C SER A 59 3.00 7.90 -8.40
N LEU A 60 4.27 7.61 -8.13
CA LEU A 60 5.33 7.54 -9.14
C LEU A 60 6.00 6.16 -9.03
N HIS A 61 5.95 5.39 -10.10
CA HIS A 61 6.69 4.14 -10.20
C HIS A 61 8.08 4.40 -10.76
N LEU A 62 9.09 4.04 -9.98
CA LEU A 62 10.49 4.09 -10.40
C LEU A 62 10.89 2.70 -10.93
N PRO A 63 11.71 2.63 -12.00
CA PRO A 63 12.19 1.36 -12.51
C PRO A 63 13.01 0.61 -11.45
N ALA A 64 12.77 -0.70 -11.33
CA ALA A 64 13.71 -1.58 -10.67
C ALA A 64 15.00 -1.63 -11.51
N LYS A 65 16.16 -1.66 -10.84
CA LYS A 65 17.45 -1.87 -11.52
C LYS A 65 17.49 -3.22 -12.22
#